data_AF-A0A158F952-F1
#
_entry.id   AF-A0A158F952-F1
#
_cell.length_a   1.000
_cell.length_b   1.000
_cell.length_c   1.000
_cell.angle_alpha   90.00
_cell.angle_beta   90.00
_cell.angle_gamma   90.00
#
_symmetry.space_group_name_H-M   'P 1'
#
loop_
_entity.id
_entity.type
_entity.pdbx_description
1 polymer ?
#
loop_
_entity_poly.entity_id
_entity_poly.type
_entity_poly.pdbx_seq_one_letter_code
_entity_poly.pdbx_strand_id
1 'polypeptide(L)'
;MLGPPPRSELGPFDECLARTLEWASVPGNRIVTLADSAYPPALLTMPDPPPLLYVKGRLDLLQARAVAIVGSRSATPQGIDDARRFAQALSDAGLAIVSGLALGIDGAAHRGGLSGLGGTIAVIGTGADLVYPPLHHALAHEIATNGTIVSEWPLGTPARPANFPQRNRLIAGLVSGVLIVEAATRSGSLITARLANEMGRDVFAIPGSIHAPLSRGCHRMIQQGAKLVETPEDILEKFGFSVQSKAAAAPVSKPRKRGKARRGQQPPRVASRRARPGHQRQ
;
A
#
# COMPACT_ATOMS: atom_id res chain seq x y z
N MET A 1 30.14 -11.01 -39.73
CA MET A 1 30.88 -10.54 -38.55
C MET A 1 29.91 -9.66 -37.76
N LEU A 2 29.50 -10.08 -36.56
CA LEU A 2 28.65 -9.25 -35.71
C LEU A 2 29.50 -8.06 -35.23
N GLY A 3 29.05 -6.84 -35.48
CA GLY A 3 29.70 -5.63 -34.97
C GLY A 3 29.57 -5.56 -33.44
N PRO A 4 30.48 -4.85 -32.75
CA PRO A 4 30.30 -4.63 -31.32
C PRO A 4 28.95 -3.93 -31.09
N PRO A 5 28.23 -4.27 -30.02
CA PRO A 5 27.03 -3.53 -29.66
C PRO A 5 27.38 -2.05 -29.55
N PRO A 6 26.46 -1.13 -29.88
CA PRO A 6 26.67 0.29 -29.68
C PRO A 6 27.14 0.54 -28.24
N ARG A 7 28.07 1.50 -28.04
CA ARG A 7 28.57 1.84 -26.71
C ARG A 7 27.37 2.06 -25.79
N SER A 8 27.26 1.23 -24.76
CA SER A 8 26.21 1.39 -23.77
C SER A 8 26.40 2.75 -23.08
N GLU A 9 25.31 3.46 -22.81
CA GLU A 9 25.37 4.71 -22.03
C GLU A 9 25.93 4.48 -20.61
N LEU A 10 25.98 3.23 -20.14
CA LEU A 10 26.50 2.83 -18.84
C LEU A 10 28.02 2.60 -18.83
N GLY A 11 28.66 2.63 -20.00
CA GLY A 11 30.09 2.36 -20.18
C GLY A 11 30.39 0.96 -20.71
N PRO A 12 31.68 0.55 -20.68
CA PRO A 12 32.14 -0.78 -21.04
C PRO A 12 31.52 -1.88 -20.16
N PHE A 13 31.38 -3.09 -20.70
CA PHE A 13 30.80 -4.24 -20.01
C PHE A 13 31.55 -4.57 -18.71
N ASP A 14 32.88 -4.63 -18.76
CA ASP A 14 33.72 -5.01 -17.60
C ASP A 14 33.56 -4.03 -16.43
N GLU A 15 33.42 -2.73 -16.71
CA GLU A 15 33.16 -1.72 -15.69
C GLU A 15 31.76 -1.87 -15.07
N CYS A 16 30.76 -2.16 -15.89
CA CYS A 16 29.39 -2.44 -15.41
C CYS A 16 29.35 -3.70 -14.54
N LEU A 17 30.08 -4.74 -14.93
CA LEU A 17 30.20 -5.99 -14.19
C LEU A 17 30.89 -5.77 -12.84
N ALA A 18 32.04 -5.09 -12.83
CA ALA A 18 32.77 -4.76 -11.60
C ALA A 18 31.89 -3.98 -10.61
N ARG A 19 31.20 -2.93 -11.07
CA ARG A 19 30.25 -2.15 -10.26
C ARG A 19 29.11 -3.01 -9.71
N THR A 20 28.59 -3.91 -10.53
CA THR A 20 27.50 -4.82 -10.15
C THR A 20 27.93 -5.80 -9.06
N LEU A 21 29.13 -6.39 -9.19
CA LEU A 21 29.70 -7.29 -8.19
C LEU A 21 30.02 -6.55 -6.87
N GLU A 22 30.57 -5.34 -6.96
CA GLU A 22 30.83 -4.48 -5.80
C GLU A 22 29.51 -4.14 -5.08
N TRP A 23 28.50 -3.68 -5.81
CA TRP A 23 27.19 -3.36 -5.23
C TRP A 23 26.52 -4.57 -4.58
N ALA A 24 26.63 -5.76 -5.20
CA ALA A 24 26.08 -7.01 -4.66
C ALA A 24 26.83 -7.51 -3.42
N SER A 25 28.08 -7.10 -3.22
CA SER A 25 28.86 -7.43 -2.02
C SER A 25 28.38 -6.69 -0.76
N VAL A 26 27.67 -5.56 -0.93
CA VAL A 26 27.11 -4.79 0.18
C VAL A 26 25.98 -5.57 0.87
N PRO A 27 25.98 -5.71 2.21
CA PRO A 27 24.90 -6.36 2.93
C PRO A 27 23.52 -5.75 2.61
N GLY A 28 22.53 -6.62 2.37
CA GLY A 28 21.18 -6.22 1.96
C GLY A 28 21.00 -6.03 0.45
N ASN A 29 22.07 -5.95 -0.33
CA ASN A 29 21.97 -5.94 -1.80
C ASN A 29 22.12 -7.35 -2.36
N ARG A 30 21.31 -7.70 -3.36
CA ARG A 30 21.31 -9.00 -4.01
C ARG A 30 20.97 -8.88 -5.48
N ILE A 31 21.60 -9.73 -6.27
CA ILE A 31 21.18 -10.02 -7.64
C ILE A 31 20.38 -11.32 -7.56
N VAL A 32 19.17 -11.30 -8.10
CA VAL A 32 18.26 -12.45 -8.08
C VAL A 32 17.90 -12.79 -9.52
N THR A 33 18.18 -14.01 -9.94
CA THR A 33 17.99 -14.51 -11.30
C THR A 33 16.86 -15.54 -11.34
N LEU A 34 16.36 -15.86 -12.54
CA LEU A 34 15.32 -16.88 -12.72
C LEU A 34 15.66 -18.26 -12.12
N ALA A 35 16.95 -18.55 -11.91
CA ALA A 35 17.41 -19.82 -11.33
C ALA A 35 17.44 -19.81 -9.79
N ASP A 36 17.30 -18.64 -9.16
CA ASP A 36 17.40 -18.51 -7.71
C ASP A 36 16.06 -18.80 -7.04
N SER A 37 16.08 -19.52 -5.93
CA SER A 37 14.89 -19.76 -5.10
C SER A 37 14.29 -18.49 -4.51
N ALA A 38 15.06 -17.40 -4.46
CA ALA A 38 14.60 -16.09 -4.03
C ALA A 38 13.84 -15.33 -5.12
N TYR A 39 13.85 -15.79 -6.38
CA TYR A 39 13.13 -15.14 -7.47
C TYR A 39 11.62 -15.17 -7.18
N PRO A 40 10.89 -14.05 -7.38
CA PRO A 40 9.46 -14.00 -7.08
C PRO A 40 8.68 -15.00 -7.93
N PRO A 41 7.99 -16.01 -7.34
CA PRO A 41 7.23 -16.99 -8.12
C PRO A 41 6.12 -16.34 -8.93
N ALA A 42 5.55 -15.24 -8.43
CA ALA A 42 4.52 -14.47 -9.12
C ALA A 42 5.00 -13.95 -10.49
N LEU A 43 6.26 -13.53 -10.61
CA LEU A 43 6.83 -13.05 -11.86
C LEU A 43 7.08 -14.17 -12.87
N LEU A 44 7.35 -15.40 -12.42
CA LEU A 44 7.53 -16.54 -13.34
C LEU A 44 6.29 -16.84 -14.20
N THR A 45 5.12 -16.37 -13.77
CA THR A 45 3.85 -16.57 -14.49
C THR A 45 3.51 -15.44 -15.47
N MET A 46 4.32 -14.38 -15.50
CA MET A 46 4.09 -13.26 -16.41
C MET A 46 4.59 -13.56 -17.83
N PRO A 47 4.14 -12.85 -18.88
CA PRO A 47 4.55 -13.10 -20.25
C PRO A 47 6.05 -12.88 -20.53
N ASP A 48 6.67 -11.92 -19.84
CA ASP A 48 8.03 -11.44 -20.10
C ASP A 48 8.86 -11.32 -18.80
N PRO A 49 9.06 -12.40 -18.01
CA PRO A 49 9.74 -12.31 -16.72
C PRO A 49 11.16 -11.76 -16.87
N PRO A 50 11.56 -10.74 -16.06
CA PRO A 50 12.92 -10.21 -16.15
C PRO A 50 13.93 -11.29 -15.75
N PRO A 51 14.97 -11.55 -16.57
CA PRO A 51 15.92 -12.64 -16.29
C PRO A 51 16.73 -12.41 -15.01
N LEU A 52 16.84 -11.15 -14.58
CA LEU A 52 17.62 -10.69 -13.45
C LEU A 52 16.92 -9.51 -12.78
N LEU A 53 16.96 -9.50 -11.44
CA LEU A 53 16.48 -8.42 -10.59
C LEU A 53 17.61 -7.95 -9.66
N TYR A 54 17.75 -6.64 -9.56
CA TYR A 54 18.53 -5.98 -8.51
C TYR A 54 17.61 -5.73 -7.32
N VAL A 55 17.96 -6.29 -6.16
CA VAL A 55 17.14 -6.25 -4.96
C VAL A 55 17.94 -5.64 -3.81
N LYS A 56 17.35 -4.66 -3.12
CA LYS A 56 17.92 -4.02 -1.94
C LYS A 56 16.95 -4.09 -0.77
N GLY A 57 17.37 -4.70 0.33
CA GLY A 57 16.57 -4.89 1.54
C GLY A 57 16.16 -6.35 1.74
N ARG A 58 14.93 -6.55 2.23
CA ARG A 58 14.39 -7.84 2.64
C ARG A 58 14.05 -8.74 1.45
N LEU A 59 14.69 -9.91 1.35
CA LEU A 59 14.36 -10.89 0.29
C LEU A 59 13.07 -11.66 0.56
N ASP A 60 12.67 -11.83 1.82
CA ASP A 60 11.47 -12.59 2.20
C ASP A 60 10.19 -11.98 1.62
N LEU A 61 10.14 -10.66 1.43
CA LEU A 61 8.99 -9.98 0.84
C LEU A 61 8.75 -10.38 -0.63
N LEU A 62 9.77 -10.85 -1.35
CA LEU A 62 9.61 -11.34 -2.73
C LEU A 62 8.77 -12.61 -2.83
N GLN A 63 8.62 -13.33 -1.73
CA GLN A 63 7.81 -14.55 -1.62
C GLN A 63 6.44 -14.29 -1.00
N ALA A 64 6.20 -13.06 -0.51
CA ALA A 64 4.97 -12.71 0.18
C ALA A 64 3.81 -12.55 -0.80
N ARG A 65 2.60 -12.86 -0.34
CA ARG A 65 1.38 -12.47 -1.05
C ARG A 65 1.23 -10.96 -0.95
N ALA A 66 1.00 -10.30 -2.09
CA ALA A 66 1.12 -8.86 -2.18
C ALA A 66 -0.05 -8.20 -2.92
N VAL A 67 -0.30 -6.93 -2.61
CA VAL A 67 -1.30 -6.07 -3.24
C VAL A 67 -0.62 -4.78 -3.69
N ALA A 68 -0.88 -4.37 -4.93
CA ALA A 68 -0.38 -3.09 -5.41
C ALA A 68 -1.33 -1.97 -5.01
N ILE A 69 -0.79 -0.84 -4.56
CA ILE A 69 -1.57 0.39 -4.37
C ILE A 69 -0.95 1.46 -5.25
N VAL A 70 -1.72 1.97 -6.20
CA VAL A 70 -1.24 2.90 -7.23
C VAL A 70 -2.22 4.06 -7.42
N GLY A 71 -1.71 5.18 -7.93
CA GLY A 71 -2.58 6.30 -8.27
C GLY A 71 -1.86 7.55 -8.72
N SER A 72 -2.53 8.69 -8.50
CA SER A 72 -2.08 10.01 -8.95
C SER A 72 -0.78 10.43 -8.27
N ARG A 73 0.12 11.01 -9.07
CA ARG A 73 1.32 11.70 -8.56
C ARG A 73 1.00 13.02 -7.85
N SER A 74 -0.13 13.62 -8.22
CA SER A 74 -0.68 14.85 -7.65
C SER A 74 -2.00 14.49 -6.95
N ALA A 75 -1.94 13.57 -5.98
CA ALA A 75 -3.11 13.10 -5.26
C ALA A 75 -3.66 14.18 -4.32
N THR A 76 -4.96 14.10 -4.03
CA THR A 76 -5.59 14.96 -3.02
C THR A 76 -5.13 14.56 -1.61
N PRO A 77 -5.24 15.45 -0.60
CA PRO A 77 -4.97 15.07 0.79
C PRO A 77 -5.78 13.84 1.23
N GLN A 78 -7.06 13.78 0.82
CA GLN A 78 -7.91 12.63 1.07
C GLN A 78 -7.34 11.36 0.40
N GLY A 79 -6.96 11.43 -0.87
CA GLY A 79 -6.35 10.29 -1.57
C GLY A 79 -5.05 9.80 -0.93
N ILE A 80 -4.23 10.71 -0.38
CA ILE A 80 -3.03 10.35 0.40
C ILE A 80 -3.40 9.60 1.68
N ASP A 81 -4.40 10.09 2.42
CA ASP A 81 -4.86 9.44 3.65
C ASP A 81 -5.50 8.08 3.37
N ASP A 82 -6.32 7.98 2.32
CA ASP A 82 -6.94 6.72 1.88
C ASP A 82 -5.87 5.70 1.47
N ALA A 83 -4.89 6.09 0.64
CA ALA A 83 -3.80 5.20 0.24
C ALA A 83 -3.00 4.68 1.44
N ARG A 84 -2.66 5.56 2.38
CA ARG A 84 -1.94 5.19 3.60
C ARG A 84 -2.78 4.24 4.48
N ARG A 85 -4.06 4.55 4.68
CA ARG A 85 -4.98 3.75 5.51
C ARG A 85 -5.19 2.36 4.92
N PHE A 86 -5.44 2.26 3.62
CA PHE A 86 -5.59 0.98 2.94
C PHE A 86 -4.28 0.18 3.01
N ALA A 87 -3.15 0.81 2.74
CA ALA A 87 -1.85 0.15 2.81
C ALA A 87 -1.55 -0.39 4.21
N GLN A 88 -1.80 0.39 5.26
CA GLN A 88 -1.64 -0.04 6.65
C GLN A 88 -2.49 -1.25 6.95
N ALA A 89 -3.81 -1.18 6.70
CA ALA A 89 -4.74 -2.23 7.07
C ALA A 89 -4.44 -3.55 6.33
N LEU A 90 -4.07 -3.48 5.06
CA LEU A 90 -3.66 -4.65 4.28
C LEU A 90 -2.33 -5.22 4.77
N SER A 91 -1.37 -4.36 5.12
CA SER A 91 -0.09 -4.77 5.71
C SER A 91 -0.25 -5.40 7.09
N ASP A 92 -1.14 -4.87 7.94
CA ASP A 92 -1.47 -5.45 9.25
C ASP A 92 -2.08 -6.85 9.13
N ALA A 93 -2.81 -7.11 8.05
CA ALA A 93 -3.32 -8.44 7.73
C ALA A 93 -2.24 -9.39 7.15
N GLY A 94 -1.00 -8.93 6.97
CA GLY A 94 0.14 -9.70 6.48
C GLY A 94 0.34 -9.68 4.96
N LEU A 95 -0.33 -8.79 4.22
CA LEU A 95 -0.11 -8.61 2.79
C LEU A 95 1.02 -7.59 2.55
N ALA A 96 1.97 -7.93 1.69
CA ALA A 96 3.00 -6.98 1.27
C ALA A 96 2.39 -5.89 0.36
N ILE A 97 2.77 -4.63 0.59
CA ILE A 97 2.32 -3.51 -0.24
C ILE A 97 3.31 -3.24 -1.35
N VAL A 98 2.90 -3.37 -2.61
CA VAL A 98 3.72 -3.07 -3.78
C VAL A 98 3.35 -1.71 -4.35
N SER A 99 4.35 -0.88 -4.65
CA SER A 99 4.11 0.35 -5.39
C SER A 99 5.36 0.82 -6.13
N GLY A 100 5.23 1.92 -6.86
CA GLY A 100 6.24 2.43 -7.77
C GLY A 100 7.15 3.52 -7.21
N LEU A 101 7.08 3.83 -5.92
CA LEU A 101 7.81 4.92 -5.27
C LEU A 101 7.61 6.32 -5.92
N ALA A 102 6.61 6.50 -6.78
CA ALA A 102 6.29 7.80 -7.36
C ALA A 102 5.77 8.76 -6.28
N LEU A 103 5.69 10.06 -6.59
CA LEU A 103 5.00 11.02 -5.72
C LEU A 103 3.53 10.63 -5.53
N GLY A 104 2.89 11.22 -4.54
CA GLY A 104 1.46 11.05 -4.30
C GLY A 104 1.12 9.69 -3.70
N ILE A 105 0.18 8.98 -4.34
CA ILE A 105 -0.39 7.72 -3.84
C ILE A 105 0.68 6.67 -3.54
N ASP A 106 1.65 6.47 -4.42
CA ASP A 106 2.70 5.44 -4.23
C ASP A 106 3.50 5.69 -2.94
N GLY A 107 3.90 6.94 -2.69
CA GLY A 107 4.62 7.30 -1.47
C GLY A 107 3.79 7.10 -0.20
N ALA A 108 2.49 7.40 -0.25
CA ALA A 108 1.56 7.17 0.85
C ALA A 108 1.34 5.68 1.13
N ALA A 109 1.22 4.88 0.07
CA ALA A 109 1.11 3.44 0.15
C ALA A 109 2.34 2.80 0.81
N HIS A 110 3.55 3.20 0.42
CA HIS A 110 4.77 2.69 1.05
C HIS A 110 4.83 3.01 2.54
N ARG A 111 4.45 4.23 2.95
CA ARG A 111 4.42 4.61 4.38
C ARG A 111 3.45 3.75 5.19
N GLY A 112 2.26 3.47 4.64
CA GLY A 112 1.31 2.56 5.29
C GLY A 112 1.83 1.11 5.30
N GLY A 113 2.46 0.65 4.22
CA GLY A 113 3.04 -0.69 4.15
C GLY A 113 4.16 -0.91 5.18
N LEU A 114 5.06 0.07 5.33
CA LEU A 114 6.16 0.06 6.32
C LEU A 114 5.68 0.02 7.77
N SER A 115 4.49 0.57 8.02
CA SER A 115 3.92 0.69 9.36
C SER A 115 3.14 -0.56 9.78
N GLY A 116 2.93 -1.54 8.88
CA GLY A 116 2.29 -2.82 9.17
C GLY A 116 3.23 -4.03 9.05
N LEU A 117 2.71 -5.22 9.37
CA LEU A 117 3.50 -6.46 9.47
C LEU A 117 3.96 -7.03 8.11
N GLY A 118 3.14 -6.84 7.07
CA GLY A 118 3.39 -7.35 5.71
C GLY A 118 4.51 -6.62 4.96
N GLY A 119 4.86 -5.41 5.39
CA GLY A 119 5.94 -4.61 4.80
C GLY A 119 5.60 -4.05 3.42
N THR A 120 6.64 -3.56 2.71
CA THR A 120 6.46 -2.94 1.39
C THR A 120 7.58 -3.23 0.40
N ILE A 121 7.23 -3.28 -0.88
CA ILE A 121 8.11 -3.51 -2.02
C ILE A 121 7.99 -2.33 -2.98
N ALA A 122 9.06 -1.56 -3.15
CA ALA A 122 9.18 -0.51 -4.16
C ALA A 122 9.80 -1.09 -5.43
N VAL A 123 9.02 -1.22 -6.49
CA VAL A 123 9.55 -1.53 -7.82
C VAL A 123 9.96 -0.20 -8.45
N ILE A 124 11.18 -0.02 -8.96
CA ILE A 124 11.67 1.28 -9.48
C ILE A 124 12.09 1.21 -10.96
N GLY A 125 12.08 2.37 -11.64
CA GLY A 125 12.43 2.53 -13.06
C GLY A 125 13.85 3.04 -13.30
N THR A 126 14.73 2.92 -12.31
CA THR A 126 16.14 3.32 -12.30
C THR A 126 17.00 2.17 -11.83
N GLY A 127 18.33 2.28 -11.94
CA GLY A 127 19.22 1.39 -11.20
C GLY A 127 18.92 1.41 -9.70
N ALA A 128 19.11 0.28 -9.01
CA ALA A 128 18.87 0.14 -7.56
C ALA A 128 19.86 0.92 -6.67
N ASP A 129 20.84 1.57 -7.29
CA ASP A 129 21.79 2.52 -6.73
C ASP A 129 21.31 3.99 -6.80
N LEU A 130 20.19 4.27 -7.49
CA LEU A 130 19.67 5.62 -7.69
C LEU A 130 18.26 5.77 -7.09
N VAL A 131 17.99 6.94 -6.52
CA VAL A 131 16.66 7.28 -6.01
C VAL A 131 15.96 8.29 -6.92
N TYR A 132 14.76 7.92 -7.38
CA TYR A 132 13.85 8.83 -8.07
C TYR A 132 12.40 8.60 -7.60
N PRO A 133 11.65 9.67 -7.30
CA PRO A 133 12.04 11.07 -7.33
C PRO A 133 12.96 11.46 -6.15
N PRO A 134 13.80 12.51 -6.27
CA PRO A 134 14.68 12.94 -5.18
C PRO A 134 13.96 13.26 -3.86
N LEU A 135 12.71 13.75 -3.93
CA LEU A 135 11.88 14.01 -2.75
C LEU A 135 11.61 12.75 -1.91
N HIS A 136 11.71 11.56 -2.50
CA HIS A 136 11.54 10.29 -1.81
C HIS A 136 12.86 9.67 -1.34
N HIS A 137 13.97 10.44 -1.31
CA HIS A 137 15.25 9.95 -0.79
C HIS A 137 15.13 9.30 0.60
N ALA A 138 14.56 10.02 1.57
CA ALA A 138 14.37 9.49 2.93
C ALA A 138 13.49 8.22 2.95
N LEU A 139 12.38 8.23 2.21
CA LEU A 139 11.48 7.10 2.11
C LEU A 139 12.15 5.88 1.44
N ALA A 140 12.96 6.09 0.41
CA ALA A 140 13.70 5.02 -0.26
C ALA A 140 14.70 4.35 0.69
N HIS A 141 15.41 5.11 1.53
CA HIS A 141 16.30 4.54 2.54
C HIS A 141 15.55 3.77 3.62
N GLU A 142 14.39 4.27 4.04
CA GLU A 142 13.52 3.57 4.98
C GLU A 142 13.03 2.23 4.40
N ILE A 143 12.60 2.22 3.14
CA ILE A 143 12.21 1.00 2.42
C ILE A 143 13.40 0.07 2.25
N ALA A 144 14.59 0.55 1.89
CA ALA A 144 15.78 -0.28 1.77
C ALA A 144 16.17 -0.97 3.10
N THR A 145 15.82 -0.35 4.23
CA THR A 145 16.13 -0.88 5.57
C THR A 145 15.06 -1.86 6.06
N ASN A 146 13.77 -1.50 5.92
CA ASN A 146 12.65 -2.20 6.56
C ASN A 146 11.72 -2.95 5.59
N GLY A 147 11.89 -2.70 4.29
CA GLY A 147 11.16 -3.33 3.19
C GLY A 147 12.12 -3.76 2.09
N THR A 148 11.71 -3.58 0.83
CA THR A 148 12.48 -4.02 -0.34
C THR A 148 12.37 -3.03 -1.49
N ILE A 149 13.49 -2.74 -2.14
CA ILE A 149 13.54 -2.07 -3.45
C ILE A 149 13.91 -3.12 -4.50
N VAL A 150 13.19 -3.13 -5.62
CA VAL A 150 13.39 -4.04 -6.75
C VAL A 150 13.55 -3.23 -8.04
N SER A 151 14.55 -3.56 -8.84
CA SER A 151 14.74 -3.02 -10.18
C SER A 151 15.14 -4.09 -11.19
N GLU A 152 14.66 -3.97 -12.42
CA GLU A 152 15.16 -4.73 -13.57
C GLU A 152 16.27 -4.01 -14.35
N TRP A 153 16.57 -2.77 -13.95
CA TRP A 153 17.50 -1.91 -14.68
C TRP A 153 18.92 -2.06 -14.14
N PRO A 154 19.94 -2.14 -15.03
CA PRO A 154 21.33 -2.13 -14.61
C PRO A 154 21.66 -0.93 -13.72
N LEU A 155 22.60 -1.12 -12.80
CA LEU A 155 23.08 -0.05 -11.92
C LEU A 155 23.57 1.17 -12.71
N GLY A 156 23.26 2.37 -12.23
CA GLY A 156 23.53 3.64 -12.89
C GLY A 156 22.50 4.05 -13.95
N THR A 157 21.50 3.22 -14.25
CA THR A 157 20.44 3.58 -15.21
C THR A 157 19.60 4.73 -14.66
N PRO A 158 19.57 5.91 -15.34
CA PRO A 158 18.84 7.07 -14.84
C PRO A 158 17.34 6.93 -15.02
N ALA A 159 16.58 7.82 -14.37
CA ALA A 159 15.14 7.93 -14.54
C ALA A 159 14.80 8.39 -15.97
N ARG A 160 14.22 7.49 -16.77
CA ARG A 160 13.75 7.80 -18.13
C ARG A 160 12.23 7.63 -18.22
N PRO A 161 11.50 8.53 -18.92
CA PRO A 161 10.05 8.41 -19.08
C PRO A 161 9.59 7.04 -19.60
N ALA A 162 10.35 6.43 -20.50
CA ALA A 162 10.05 5.12 -21.08
C ALA A 162 10.18 3.95 -20.07
N ASN A 163 11.00 4.10 -19.02
CA ASN A 163 11.21 3.04 -18.04
C ASN A 163 10.00 2.86 -17.12
N PHE A 164 9.20 3.90 -16.86
CA PHE A 164 8.10 3.81 -15.89
C PHE A 164 6.93 2.93 -16.38
N PRO A 165 6.45 3.04 -17.63
CA PRO A 165 5.47 2.08 -18.17
C PRO A 165 5.99 0.64 -18.19
N GLN A 166 7.27 0.44 -18.53
CA GLN A 166 7.89 -0.89 -18.53
C GLN A 166 7.93 -1.46 -17.11
N ARG A 167 8.45 -0.71 -16.14
CA ARG A 167 8.47 -1.07 -14.72
C ARG A 167 7.10 -1.48 -14.20
N ASN A 168 6.03 -0.80 -14.61
CA ASN A 168 4.68 -1.06 -14.11
C ASN A 168 4.21 -2.51 -14.38
N ARG A 169 4.75 -3.19 -15.40
CA ARG A 169 4.47 -4.61 -15.64
C ARG A 169 4.93 -5.51 -14.49
N LEU A 170 6.03 -5.15 -13.82
CA LEU A 170 6.54 -5.89 -12.66
C LEU A 170 5.68 -5.63 -11.42
N ILE A 171 5.17 -4.40 -11.24
CA ILE A 171 4.19 -4.11 -10.18
C ILE A 171 2.96 -5.00 -10.36
N ALA A 172 2.41 -5.06 -11.57
CA ALA A 172 1.25 -5.92 -11.89
C ALA A 172 1.57 -7.42 -11.74
N GLY A 173 2.76 -7.85 -12.15
CA GLY A 173 3.19 -9.24 -12.10
C GLY A 173 3.44 -9.76 -10.68
N LEU A 174 3.90 -8.91 -9.75
CA LEU A 174 4.23 -9.28 -8.37
C LEU A 174 3.01 -9.50 -7.47
N VAL A 175 1.83 -9.03 -7.86
CA VAL A 175 0.69 -8.90 -6.93
C VAL A 175 -0.47 -9.83 -7.28
N SER A 176 -1.28 -10.14 -6.27
CA SER A 176 -2.56 -10.83 -6.44
C SER A 176 -3.69 -9.89 -6.87
N GLY A 177 -3.54 -8.58 -6.62
CA GLY A 177 -4.46 -7.57 -7.10
C GLY A 177 -3.93 -6.15 -6.96
N VAL A 178 -4.61 -5.22 -7.61
CA VAL A 178 -4.23 -3.79 -7.71
C VAL A 178 -5.37 -2.91 -7.22
N LEU A 179 -5.10 -2.06 -6.24
CA LEU A 179 -5.98 -0.98 -5.80
C LEU A 179 -5.58 0.35 -6.45
N ILE A 180 -6.56 0.98 -7.10
CA ILE A 180 -6.43 2.33 -7.64
C ILE A 180 -7.15 3.30 -6.69
N VAL A 181 -6.39 4.19 -6.05
CA VAL A 181 -6.94 5.15 -5.09
C VAL A 181 -7.50 6.38 -5.80
N GLU A 182 -6.66 7.04 -6.59
CA GLU A 182 -7.04 8.19 -7.41
C GLU A 182 -6.33 8.12 -8.75
N ALA A 183 -7.03 8.40 -9.84
CA ALA A 183 -6.45 8.45 -11.18
C ALA A 183 -7.26 9.37 -12.11
N ALA A 184 -6.58 10.28 -12.80
CA ALA A 184 -7.14 10.92 -13.99
C ALA A 184 -7.26 9.92 -15.14
N THR A 185 -8.06 10.24 -16.16
CA THR A 185 -8.33 9.36 -17.33
C THR A 185 -7.09 8.97 -18.14
N ARG A 186 -6.00 9.74 -18.06
CA ARG A 186 -4.70 9.47 -18.71
C ARG A 186 -3.58 9.20 -17.71
N SER A 187 -3.91 8.71 -16.51
CA SER A 187 -2.91 8.39 -15.49
C SER A 187 -2.12 7.13 -15.87
N GLY A 188 -0.81 7.16 -15.64
CA GLY A 188 0.05 5.98 -15.79
C GLY A 188 -0.31 4.84 -14.84
N SER A 189 -0.99 5.11 -13.72
CA SER A 189 -1.50 4.08 -12.80
C SER A 189 -2.55 3.16 -13.45
N LEU A 190 -3.28 3.66 -14.45
CA LEU A 190 -4.27 2.87 -15.20
C LEU A 190 -3.58 1.82 -16.10
N ILE A 191 -2.32 2.04 -16.49
CA ILE A 191 -1.53 1.05 -17.23
C ILE A 191 -1.29 -0.17 -16.33
N THR A 192 -0.90 0.05 -15.07
CA THR A 192 -0.68 -1.05 -14.10
C THR A 192 -1.96 -1.85 -13.89
N ALA A 193 -3.10 -1.19 -13.72
CA ALA A 193 -4.39 -1.86 -13.53
C ALA A 193 -4.79 -2.70 -14.76
N ARG A 194 -4.59 -2.16 -15.97
CA ARG A 194 -4.86 -2.89 -17.21
C ARG A 194 -3.97 -4.13 -17.34
N LEU A 195 -2.66 -3.99 -17.12
CA LEU A 195 -1.71 -5.10 -17.17
C LEU A 195 -2.06 -6.18 -16.14
N ALA A 196 -2.46 -5.77 -14.93
CA ALA A 196 -2.90 -6.69 -13.89
C ALA A 196 -4.15 -7.48 -14.30
N ASN A 197 -5.14 -6.83 -14.90
CA ASN A 197 -6.33 -7.51 -15.42
C ASN A 197 -6.00 -8.48 -16.56
N GLU A 198 -5.10 -8.09 -17.48
CA GLU A 198 -4.59 -8.96 -18.56
C GLU A 198 -3.85 -10.20 -18.00
N MET A 199 -3.22 -10.08 -16.83
CA MET A 199 -2.60 -11.19 -16.09
C MET A 199 -3.58 -11.95 -15.16
N GLY A 200 -4.88 -11.67 -15.24
CA GLY A 200 -5.91 -12.31 -14.42
C GLY A 200 -5.85 -11.95 -12.94
N ARG A 201 -5.27 -10.80 -12.60
CA ARG A 201 -5.25 -10.26 -11.23
C ARG A 201 -6.49 -9.43 -10.96
N ASP A 202 -6.95 -9.41 -9.72
CA ASP A 202 -8.09 -8.59 -9.33
C ASP A 202 -7.74 -7.10 -9.38
N VAL A 203 -8.64 -6.29 -9.92
CA VAL A 203 -8.51 -4.83 -9.94
C VAL A 203 -9.60 -4.22 -9.07
N PHE A 204 -9.20 -3.34 -8.16
CA PHE A 204 -10.05 -2.60 -7.25
C PHE A 204 -9.89 -1.10 -7.49
N ALA A 205 -10.95 -0.34 -7.26
CA ALA A 205 -10.89 1.11 -7.36
C ALA A 205 -11.76 1.79 -6.30
N ILE A 206 -11.21 2.83 -5.68
CA ILE A 206 -11.93 3.66 -4.73
C ILE A 206 -12.84 4.62 -5.52
N PRO A 207 -14.15 4.69 -5.21
CA PRO A 207 -15.03 5.64 -5.86
C PRO A 207 -14.76 7.06 -5.36
N GLY A 208 -15.24 8.04 -6.12
CA GLY A 208 -15.20 9.43 -5.70
C GLY A 208 -16.23 10.27 -6.43
N SER A 209 -16.29 11.56 -6.11
CA SER A 209 -17.22 12.49 -6.76
C SER A 209 -17.08 12.45 -8.29
N ILE A 210 -18.20 12.42 -9.02
CA ILE A 210 -18.23 12.54 -10.48
C ILE A 210 -17.68 13.89 -10.97
N HIS A 211 -17.62 14.90 -10.10
CA HIS A 211 -17.06 16.21 -10.42
C HIS A 211 -15.55 16.27 -10.17
N ALA A 212 -14.97 15.30 -9.45
CA ALA A 212 -13.54 15.26 -9.19
C ALA A 212 -12.77 14.66 -10.39
N PRO A 213 -11.84 15.40 -11.02
CA PRO A 213 -11.10 14.90 -12.18
C PRO A 213 -10.26 13.64 -11.88
N LEU A 214 -9.77 13.51 -10.64
CA LEU A 214 -8.97 12.37 -10.17
C LEU A 214 -9.81 11.12 -9.87
N SER A 215 -11.14 11.20 -9.89
CA SER A 215 -12.01 10.02 -9.76
C SER A 215 -12.34 9.38 -11.11
N ARG A 216 -12.14 10.10 -12.22
CA ARG A 216 -12.59 9.68 -13.55
C ARG A 216 -11.90 8.41 -14.07
N GLY A 217 -10.63 8.21 -13.71
CA GLY A 217 -9.90 6.98 -14.00
C GLY A 217 -10.45 5.80 -13.21
N CYS A 218 -10.69 5.98 -11.90
CA CYS A 218 -11.31 4.96 -11.05
C CYS A 218 -12.69 4.57 -11.57
N HIS A 219 -13.55 5.54 -11.91
CA HIS A 219 -14.87 5.28 -12.49
C HIS A 219 -14.79 4.47 -13.78
N ARG A 220 -13.84 4.80 -14.68
CA ARG A 220 -13.65 4.05 -15.92
C ARG A 220 -13.24 2.60 -15.64
N MET A 221 -12.35 2.37 -14.67
CA MET A 221 -11.93 1.02 -14.31
C MET A 221 -13.10 0.22 -13.72
N ILE A 222 -13.94 0.85 -12.88
CA ILE A 222 -15.16 0.22 -12.35
C ILE A 222 -16.11 -0.15 -13.48
N GLN A 223 -16.34 0.75 -14.45
CA GLN A 223 -17.15 0.48 -15.64
C GLN A 223 -16.58 -0.66 -16.50
N GLN A 224 -15.27 -0.92 -16.42
CA GLN A 224 -14.57 -1.99 -17.11
C GLN A 224 -14.45 -3.28 -16.29
N GLY A 225 -15.12 -3.35 -15.12
CA GLY A 225 -15.21 -4.55 -14.30
C GLY A 225 -14.31 -4.56 -13.07
N ALA A 226 -13.56 -3.49 -12.78
CA ALA A 226 -12.88 -3.38 -11.49
C ALA A 226 -13.89 -3.36 -10.34
N LYS A 227 -13.59 -4.05 -9.24
CA LYS A 227 -14.44 -4.06 -8.04
C LYS A 227 -14.35 -2.70 -7.36
N LEU A 228 -15.49 -2.04 -7.18
CA LEU A 228 -15.58 -0.87 -6.31
C LEU A 228 -15.30 -1.30 -4.87
N VAL A 229 -14.44 -0.57 -4.18
CA VAL A 229 -14.13 -0.79 -2.75
C VAL A 229 -14.25 0.51 -1.97
N GLU A 230 -14.81 0.44 -0.78
CA GLU A 230 -14.98 1.56 0.14
C GLU A 230 -14.10 1.40 1.37
N THR A 231 -13.76 0.16 1.72
CA THR A 231 -12.90 -0.14 2.87
C THR A 231 -11.83 -1.19 2.57
N PRO A 232 -10.76 -1.28 3.37
CA PRO A 232 -9.73 -2.31 3.20
C PRO A 232 -10.28 -3.74 3.31
N GLU A 233 -11.33 -3.93 4.11
CA GLU A 233 -12.00 -5.21 4.32
C GLU A 233 -12.57 -5.77 3.00
N ASP A 234 -13.06 -4.93 2.09
CA ASP A 234 -13.57 -5.36 0.78
C ASP A 234 -12.52 -6.11 -0.06
N ILE A 235 -11.24 -5.77 0.14
CA ILE A 235 -10.08 -6.39 -0.52
C ILE A 235 -9.65 -7.65 0.25
N LEU A 236 -9.61 -7.57 1.58
CA LEU A 236 -9.25 -8.69 2.45
C LEU A 236 -10.20 -9.88 2.27
N GLU A 237 -11.50 -9.63 2.22
CA GLU A 237 -12.53 -10.64 1.96
C GLU A 237 -12.31 -11.35 0.62
N LYS A 238 -11.96 -10.59 -0.42
CA LYS A 238 -11.67 -11.13 -1.75
C LYS A 238 -10.46 -12.07 -1.73
N PHE A 239 -9.49 -11.81 -0.85
CA PHE A 239 -8.33 -12.65 -0.67
C PHE A 239 -8.51 -13.77 0.36
N GLY A 240 -9.72 -13.95 0.90
CA GLY A 240 -10.05 -15.03 1.83
C GLY A 240 -9.56 -14.80 3.26
N PHE A 241 -9.20 -13.57 3.62
CA PHE A 241 -8.90 -13.23 5.00
C PHE A 241 -10.21 -13.15 5.78
N SER A 242 -10.29 -13.90 6.88
CA SER A 242 -11.42 -13.81 7.80
C SER A 242 -11.33 -12.48 8.53
N VAL A 243 -12.15 -11.51 8.13
CA VAL A 243 -12.41 -10.34 8.94
C VAL A 243 -13.21 -10.82 10.14
N GLN A 244 -12.54 -11.15 11.24
CA GLN A 244 -13.26 -11.37 12.49
C GLN A 244 -13.97 -10.06 12.81
N SER A 245 -15.27 -10.04 12.55
CA SER A 245 -16.17 -8.97 12.94
C SER A 245 -15.95 -8.67 14.42
N LYS A 246 -15.33 -7.53 14.71
CA LYS A 246 -15.30 -6.95 16.06
C LYS A 246 -16.68 -6.34 16.38
N ALA A 247 -17.74 -7.13 16.25
CA ALA A 247 -19.10 -6.74 16.61
C ALA A 247 -19.91 -7.92 17.17
N ALA A 248 -19.51 -8.43 18.34
CA ALA A 248 -20.35 -9.10 19.34
C ALA A 248 -19.51 -9.29 20.62
N ALA A 249 -19.89 -8.93 21.84
CA ALA A 249 -21.08 -8.31 22.40
C ALA A 249 -20.70 -7.73 23.77
N ALA A 250 -21.11 -6.50 24.09
CA ALA A 250 -21.36 -6.15 25.48
C ALA A 250 -22.84 -6.50 25.75
N PRO A 251 -23.17 -7.35 26.74
CA PRO A 251 -24.56 -7.62 27.05
C PRO A 251 -25.21 -6.35 27.58
N VAL A 252 -26.11 -5.77 26.77
CA VAL A 252 -27.03 -4.72 27.21
C VAL A 252 -27.92 -5.32 28.30
N SER A 253 -27.65 -4.95 29.55
CA SER A 253 -28.51 -5.30 30.68
C SER A 253 -29.91 -4.69 30.45
N LYS A 254 -30.93 -5.56 30.32
CA LYS A 254 -32.34 -5.15 30.22
C LYS A 254 -32.74 -4.34 31.46
N PRO A 255 -33.50 -3.23 31.30
CA PRO A 255 -34.06 -2.53 32.45
C PRO A 255 -35.18 -3.37 33.06
N ARG A 256 -35.04 -3.75 34.34
CA ARG A 256 -36.12 -4.38 35.12
C ARG A 256 -37.28 -3.39 35.26
N LYS A 257 -38.44 -3.70 34.66
CA LYS A 257 -39.73 -3.12 35.03
C LYS A 257 -40.54 -4.13 35.86
N ARG A 258 -41.00 -3.68 37.04
CA ARG A 258 -42.29 -3.92 37.74
C ARG A 258 -42.05 -3.94 39.27
N GLY A 259 -42.88 -3.33 40.11
CA GLY A 259 -44.25 -2.89 39.90
C GLY A 259 -44.76 -1.91 40.96
N LYS A 260 -45.99 -1.42 40.71
CA LYS A 260 -46.79 -0.55 41.56
C LYS A 260 -47.45 -1.31 42.71
N ALA A 261 -47.84 -0.53 43.72
CA ALA A 261 -48.79 -0.74 44.85
C ALA A 261 -48.11 -1.15 46.18
N ARG A 262 -48.41 -0.54 47.35
CA ARG A 262 -49.69 -0.02 47.86
C ARG A 262 -49.52 1.18 48.80
N ARG A 263 -50.62 1.93 48.93
CA ARG A 263 -50.93 2.93 49.98
C ARG A 263 -50.83 2.35 51.39
N GLY A 264 -50.44 3.18 52.35
CA GLY A 264 -51.04 3.19 53.68
C GLY A 264 -50.08 3.33 54.86
N GLN A 265 -50.28 4.44 55.59
CA GLN A 265 -50.04 4.67 57.04
C GLN A 265 -48.88 5.61 57.42
N GLN A 266 -49.29 6.80 57.85
CA GLN A 266 -48.65 7.72 58.80
C GLN A 266 -49.23 7.44 60.22
N PRO A 267 -48.73 8.06 61.31
CA PRO A 267 -47.37 8.42 61.73
C PRO A 267 -47.11 7.95 63.21
N PRO A 268 -46.13 8.49 63.98
CA PRO A 268 -46.37 9.77 64.68
C PRO A 268 -45.17 10.72 64.77
N ARG A 269 -45.52 11.95 65.16
CA ARG A 269 -44.73 13.17 65.35
C ARG A 269 -43.72 13.08 66.50
N VAL A 270 -42.59 13.79 66.36
CA VAL A 270 -41.92 14.45 67.49
C VAL A 270 -41.49 15.87 67.09
N ALA A 271 -41.68 16.79 68.03
CA ALA A 271 -41.61 18.24 67.93
C ALA A 271 -40.16 18.78 67.87
N SER A 272 -39.94 19.86 67.10
CA SER A 272 -39.64 21.22 67.56
C SER A 272 -38.15 21.54 67.87
N ARG A 273 -37.59 22.47 67.09
CA ARG A 273 -37.13 23.76 67.61
C ARG A 273 -36.73 24.73 66.49
N ARG A 274 -37.19 25.96 66.66
CA ARG A 274 -36.86 27.16 65.88
C ARG A 274 -35.46 27.65 66.24
N ALA A 275 -34.74 28.21 65.26
CA ALA A 275 -33.98 29.46 65.40
C ALA A 275 -33.79 30.09 64.00
N ARG A 276 -34.18 31.36 63.87
CA ARG A 276 -33.80 32.26 62.75
C ARG A 276 -32.56 33.10 63.19
N PRO A 277 -32.17 34.19 62.49
CA PRO A 277 -31.21 34.23 61.39
C PRO A 277 -29.99 35.12 61.75
N GLY A 278 -28.92 35.08 60.94
CA GLY A 278 -27.78 35.98 61.10
C GLY A 278 -27.11 36.33 59.76
N HIS A 279 -27.17 37.62 59.43
CA HIS A 279 -26.20 38.45 58.68
C HIS A 279 -24.74 37.91 58.59
N GLN A 280 -23.85 38.25 57.65
CA GLN A 280 -23.66 39.36 56.70
C GLN A 280 -22.42 39.04 55.82
N ARG A 281 -22.34 39.65 54.62
CA ARG A 281 -21.15 40.20 53.92
C ARG A 281 -19.81 39.43 53.95
N GLN A 282 -19.33 38.99 52.79
CA GLN A 282 -18.38 39.68 51.89
C GLN A 282 -18.42 39.02 50.51
#